data_AF-A0A0F5IML2-F1
#
_entry.id   AF-A0A0F5IML2-F1
#
_cell.length_a   1.000
_cell.length_b   1.000
_cell.length_c   1.000
_cell.angle_alpha   90.00
_cell.angle_beta   90.00
_cell.angle_gamma   90.00
#
_symmetry.space_group_name_H-M   'P 1'
#
loop_
_entity.id
_entity.type
_entity.pdbx_description
1 polymer ?
#
loop_
_entity_poly.entity_id
_entity_poly.type
_entity_poly.pdbx_seq_one_letter_code
_entity_poly.pdbx_strand_id
1 'polypeptide(L)'
;MLTKSIDEELLVKELTLGSQKAFQVLFMRYYPKIRGFVYGLVKSEQDAEDISQEVFSKVWGNRDKFADVKNFGAYLFILSKNTTFNFLEAQQIRIERLKEKPFEEETNDSPDEDLIAKDLQLLIDMVVESMPPQRKLIYQLSREIGLSNQEIAEKLQLSKKTVENHLNLALKELRKVLLYLLILYLC
;
A
#
# COMPACT_ATOMS: atom_id res chain seq x y z
N MET A 1 5.46 -16.46 -20.78
CA MET A 1 5.77 -15.29 -19.93
C MET A 1 6.16 -14.04 -20.72
N LEU A 2 6.94 -14.13 -21.82
CA LEU A 2 7.33 -12.95 -22.64
C LEU A 2 6.17 -12.19 -23.31
N THR A 3 5.06 -12.85 -23.66
CA THR A 3 3.94 -12.22 -24.38
C THR A 3 3.07 -11.29 -23.52
N LYS A 4 2.96 -11.55 -22.21
CA LYS A 4 2.10 -10.78 -21.28
C LYS A 4 2.72 -9.41 -20.93
N SER A 5 4.05 -9.30 -20.91
CA SER A 5 4.76 -8.05 -20.61
C SER A 5 4.86 -7.12 -21.84
N ILE A 6 5.02 -7.69 -23.04
CA ILE A 6 5.06 -6.92 -24.30
C ILE A 6 3.71 -6.25 -24.57
N ASP A 7 2.61 -6.92 -24.22
CA ASP A 7 1.24 -6.38 -24.36
C ASP A 7 0.99 -5.20 -23.41
N GLU A 8 1.49 -5.26 -22.17
CA GLU A 8 1.32 -4.16 -21.21
C GLU A 8 2.12 -2.91 -21.58
N GLU A 9 3.37 -3.07 -21.99
CA GLU A 9 4.21 -1.94 -22.40
C GLU A 9 3.62 -1.22 -23.62
N LEU A 10 3.06 -1.98 -24.57
CA LEU A 10 2.34 -1.42 -25.71
C LEU A 10 1.07 -0.67 -25.28
N LEU A 11 0.26 -1.25 -24.40
CA LEU A 11 -0.96 -0.60 -23.89
C LEU A 11 -0.63 0.70 -23.14
N VAL A 12 0.44 0.72 -22.35
CA VAL A 12 0.88 1.94 -21.64
C VAL A 12 1.36 3.00 -22.63
N LYS A 13 2.07 2.60 -23.68
CA LYS A 13 2.48 3.52 -24.75
C LYS A 13 1.26 4.10 -25.47
N GLU A 14 0.28 3.28 -25.84
CA GLU A 14 -0.95 3.76 -26.46
C GLU A 14 -1.77 4.66 -25.52
N LEU A 15 -1.79 4.37 -24.22
CA LEU A 15 -2.40 5.21 -23.20
C LEU A 15 -1.75 6.61 -23.19
N THR A 16 -0.43 6.71 -23.29
CA THR A 16 0.27 8.02 -23.34
C THR A 16 -0.08 8.82 -24.59
N LEU A 17 -0.49 8.14 -25.66
CA LEU A 17 -0.98 8.76 -26.90
C LEU A 17 -2.48 9.10 -26.83
N GLY A 18 -3.15 8.87 -25.69
CA GLY A 18 -4.57 9.18 -25.49
C GLY A 18 -5.53 8.08 -25.94
N SER A 19 -5.06 6.84 -26.15
CA SER A 19 -5.94 5.72 -26.53
C SER A 19 -6.90 5.35 -25.40
N GLN A 20 -8.19 5.69 -25.57
CA GLN A 20 -9.25 5.27 -24.65
C GLN A 20 -9.38 3.74 -24.57
N LYS A 21 -9.14 3.05 -25.68
CA LYS A 21 -9.20 1.59 -25.74
C LYS A 21 -8.10 0.96 -24.88
N ALA A 22 -6.89 1.49 -24.95
CA ALA A 22 -5.79 1.04 -24.11
C ALA A 22 -6.08 1.29 -22.62
N PHE A 23 -6.61 2.47 -22.30
CA PHE A 23 -7.06 2.78 -20.94
C PHE A 23 -8.11 1.79 -20.44
N GLN A 24 -9.13 1.47 -21.24
CA GLN A 24 -10.18 0.52 -20.87
C GLN A 24 -9.61 -0.87 -20.58
N VAL A 25 -8.67 -1.36 -21.39
CA VAL A 25 -8.02 -2.66 -21.17
C VAL A 25 -7.21 -2.66 -19.88
N LEU A 26 -6.42 -1.60 -19.63
CA LEU A 26 -5.65 -1.45 -18.39
C LEU A 26 -6.57 -1.32 -17.17
N PHE A 27 -7.68 -0.59 -17.29
CA PHE A 27 -8.69 -0.46 -16.26
C PHE A 27 -9.27 -1.83 -15.89
N MET A 28 -9.77 -2.59 -16.87
CA MET A 28 -10.34 -3.93 -16.61
C MET A 28 -9.32 -4.89 -16.00
N ARG A 29 -8.05 -4.75 -16.35
CA ARG A 29 -6.95 -5.58 -15.83
C ARG A 29 -6.60 -5.26 -14.37
N TYR A 30 -6.62 -3.99 -13.99
CA TYR A 30 -6.08 -3.53 -12.72
C TYR A 30 -7.12 -3.09 -11.69
N TYR A 31 -8.31 -2.68 -12.12
CA TYR A 31 -9.36 -2.17 -11.24
C TYR A 31 -9.73 -3.13 -10.10
N PRO A 32 -9.97 -4.45 -10.34
CA PRO A 32 -10.31 -5.36 -9.25
C PRO A 32 -9.20 -5.49 -8.20
N LYS A 33 -7.92 -5.46 -8.64
CA LYS A 33 -6.75 -5.55 -7.76
C LYS A 33 -6.58 -4.30 -6.91
N ILE A 34 -6.77 -3.13 -7.52
CA ILE A 34 -6.69 -1.85 -6.82
C ILE A 34 -7.86 -1.71 -5.85
N ARG A 35 -9.09 -2.01 -6.25
CA ARG A 35 -10.25 -1.98 -5.37
C ARG A 35 -10.07 -2.91 -4.18
N GLY A 36 -9.62 -4.15 -4.39
CA GLY A 36 -9.34 -5.09 -3.31
C GLY A 36 -8.25 -4.59 -2.34
N PHE A 37 -7.18 -4.01 -2.88
CA PHE A 37 -6.12 -3.41 -2.07
C PHE A 37 -6.60 -2.23 -1.24
N VAL A 38 -7.35 -1.30 -1.83
CA VAL A 38 -7.90 -0.14 -1.14
C VAL A 38 -8.92 -0.58 -0.08
N TYR A 39 -9.80 -1.53 -0.42
CA TYR A 39 -10.77 -2.11 0.51
C TYR A 39 -10.08 -2.69 1.75
N GLY A 40 -8.97 -3.41 1.56
CA GLY A 40 -8.17 -3.93 2.69
C GLY A 40 -7.66 -2.85 3.65
N LEU A 41 -7.57 -1.59 3.20
CA LEU A 41 -7.11 -0.45 4.01
C LEU A 41 -8.25 0.36 4.63
N VAL A 42 -9.37 0.56 3.90
CA VAL A 42 -10.48 1.43 4.34
C VAL A 42 -11.68 0.68 4.91
N LYS A 43 -11.79 -0.63 4.65
CA LYS A 43 -12.85 -1.51 5.16
C LYS A 43 -14.28 -1.02 4.84
N SER A 44 -14.44 -0.28 3.76
CA SER A 44 -15.70 0.28 3.27
C SER A 44 -15.77 0.06 1.77
N GLU A 45 -16.81 -0.63 1.30
CA GLU A 45 -16.98 -0.92 -0.13
C GLU A 45 -17.12 0.36 -0.96
N GLN A 46 -17.91 1.30 -0.44
CA GLN A 46 -18.17 2.57 -1.09
C GLN A 46 -16.87 3.39 -1.22
N ASP A 47 -16.13 3.55 -0.12
CA ASP A 47 -14.87 4.32 -0.16
C ASP A 47 -13.82 3.63 -1.04
N ALA A 48 -13.79 2.29 -1.04
CA ALA A 48 -12.89 1.54 -1.90
C ALA A 48 -13.18 1.76 -3.38
N GLU A 49 -14.45 1.86 -3.77
CA GLU A 49 -14.85 2.19 -5.14
C GLU A 49 -14.49 3.62 -5.50
N ASP A 50 -14.86 4.59 -4.66
CA ASP A 50 -14.61 6.02 -4.92
C ASP A 50 -13.12 6.31 -5.06
N ILE A 51 -12.30 5.81 -4.13
CA ILE A 51 -10.83 5.97 -4.18
C ILE A 51 -10.25 5.27 -5.42
N SER A 52 -10.74 4.08 -5.77
CA SER A 52 -10.26 3.37 -6.96
C SER A 52 -10.59 4.15 -8.23
N GLN A 53 -11.80 4.71 -8.34
CA GLN A 53 -12.17 5.59 -9.44
C GLN A 53 -11.29 6.85 -9.50
N GLU A 54 -10.97 7.44 -8.35
CA GLU A 54 -10.05 8.59 -8.27
C GLU A 54 -8.66 8.24 -8.78
N VAL A 55 -8.13 7.07 -8.41
CA VAL A 55 -6.83 6.57 -8.91
C VAL A 55 -6.83 6.48 -10.42
N PHE A 56 -7.83 5.84 -11.03
CA PHE A 56 -7.89 5.71 -12.49
C PHE A 56 -8.16 7.05 -13.19
N SER A 57 -8.88 7.97 -12.55
CA SER A 57 -9.03 9.35 -13.04
C SER A 57 -7.69 10.08 -13.05
N LYS A 58 -6.86 9.91 -12.01
CA LYS A 58 -5.49 10.46 -11.96
C LYS A 58 -4.57 9.83 -13.01
N VAL A 59 -4.72 8.53 -13.29
CA VAL A 59 -4.00 7.86 -14.37
C VAL A 59 -4.35 8.49 -15.71
N TRP A 60 -5.64 8.62 -16.02
CA TRP A 60 -6.08 9.23 -17.27
C TRP A 60 -5.62 10.70 -17.40
N GLY A 61 -5.77 11.48 -16.33
CA GLY A 61 -5.39 12.90 -16.30
C GLY A 61 -3.87 13.14 -16.40
N ASN A 62 -3.05 12.20 -15.92
CA ASN A 62 -1.59 12.28 -15.97
C ASN A 62 -0.95 11.33 -17.00
N ARG A 63 -1.73 10.80 -17.95
CA ARG A 63 -1.32 9.76 -18.90
C ARG A 63 -0.02 10.06 -19.65
N ASP A 64 0.28 11.33 -19.90
CA ASP A 64 1.48 11.76 -20.62
C ASP A 64 2.78 11.46 -19.83
N LYS A 65 2.70 11.32 -18.50
CA LYS A 65 3.84 11.04 -17.63
C LYS A 65 4.26 9.56 -17.63
N PHE A 66 3.50 8.70 -18.29
CA PHE A 66 3.74 7.26 -18.28
C PHE A 66 4.68 6.78 -19.39
N ALA A 67 5.17 7.69 -20.25
CA ALA A 67 6.08 7.36 -21.35
C ALA A 67 7.38 6.67 -20.89
N ASP A 68 7.88 7.01 -19.69
CA ASP A 68 9.12 6.46 -19.11
C ASP A 68 8.87 5.46 -17.96
N VAL A 69 7.61 5.09 -17.71
CA VAL A 69 7.26 4.22 -16.57
C VAL A 69 7.59 2.76 -16.91
N LYS A 70 8.68 2.26 -16.32
CA LYS A 70 9.15 0.87 -16.51
C LYS A 70 8.21 -0.19 -15.94
N ASN A 71 7.36 0.15 -14.98
CA ASN A 71 6.42 -0.78 -14.36
C ASN A 71 5.12 -0.04 -13.97
N PHE A 72 4.11 -0.16 -14.83
CA PHE A 72 2.83 0.52 -14.66
C PHE A 72 2.06 0.00 -13.45
N GLY A 73 2.04 -1.32 -13.21
CA GLY A 73 1.40 -1.92 -12.04
C GLY A 73 1.96 -1.39 -10.72
N ALA A 74 3.28 -1.35 -10.57
CA ALA A 74 3.94 -0.82 -9.37
C ALA A 74 3.62 0.66 -9.12
N TYR A 75 3.60 1.46 -10.19
CA TYR A 75 3.18 2.85 -10.10
C TYR A 75 1.72 2.98 -9.62
N LEU A 76 0.82 2.16 -10.18
CA LEU A 76 -0.59 2.17 -9.85
C LEU A 76 -0.82 1.86 -8.37
N PHE A 77 -0.15 0.86 -7.81
CA PHE A 77 -0.23 0.55 -6.37
C PHE A 77 0.31 1.69 -5.48
N ILE A 78 1.40 2.36 -5.87
CA ILE A 78 1.91 3.52 -5.14
C ILE A 78 0.89 4.66 -5.15
N LEU A 79 0.30 4.94 -6.32
CA LEU A 79 -0.72 5.95 -6.50
C LEU A 79 -1.97 5.64 -5.67
N SER A 80 -2.41 4.38 -5.67
CA SER A 80 -3.54 3.91 -4.86
C SER A 80 -3.26 4.09 -3.37
N LYS A 81 -2.13 3.59 -2.87
CA LYS A 81 -1.76 3.74 -1.46
C LYS A 81 -1.72 5.20 -1.03
N ASN A 82 -1.10 6.08 -1.82
CA ASN A 82 -1.03 7.49 -1.49
C ASN A 82 -2.42 8.16 -1.52
N THR A 83 -3.27 7.79 -2.48
CA THR A 83 -4.65 8.32 -2.56
C THR A 83 -5.47 7.84 -1.36
N THR A 84 -5.37 6.58 -0.97
CA THR A 84 -6.02 6.03 0.22
C THR A 84 -5.56 6.71 1.50
N PHE A 85 -4.26 6.93 1.67
CA PHE A 85 -3.75 7.61 2.87
C PHE A 85 -4.19 9.08 2.95
N ASN A 86 -4.20 9.79 1.83
CA ASN A 86 -4.73 11.16 1.80
C ASN A 86 -6.22 11.18 2.16
N PHE A 87 -7.00 10.20 1.69
CA PHE A 87 -8.41 10.05 2.06
C PHE A 87 -8.57 9.82 3.57
N LEU A 88 -7.82 8.86 4.14
CA LEU A 88 -7.87 8.55 5.56
C LEU A 88 -7.42 9.73 6.44
N GLU A 89 -6.40 10.47 6.03
CA GLU A 89 -5.97 11.70 6.72
C GLU A 89 -7.08 12.75 6.70
N ALA A 90 -7.72 12.98 5.55
CA ALA A 90 -8.84 13.91 5.45
C ALA A 90 -10.05 13.46 6.28
N GLN A 91 -10.33 12.16 6.32
CA GLN A 91 -11.38 11.57 7.14
C GLN A 91 -11.08 11.73 8.63
N GLN A 92 -9.85 11.47 9.07
CA GLN A 92 -9.43 11.67 10.45
C GLN A 92 -9.57 13.15 10.87
N ILE A 93 -9.12 14.10 10.04
CA ILE A 93 -9.29 15.53 10.32
C ILE A 93 -10.79 15.91 10.34
N ARG A 94 -11.62 15.25 9.52
CA ARG A 94 -13.08 15.44 9.54
C ARG A 94 -13.69 14.86 10.82
N ILE A 95 -13.27 13.67 11.24
CA ILE A 95 -13.71 13.03 12.49
C ILE A 95 -13.28 13.86 13.70
N GLU A 96 -12.04 14.38 13.74
CA GLU A 96 -11.58 15.27 14.81
C GLU A 96 -12.40 16.56 14.90
N ARG A 97 -12.83 17.10 13.75
CA ARG A 97 -13.78 18.23 13.70
C ARG A 97 -15.20 17.84 14.09
N LEU A 98 -15.59 16.57 13.93
CA LEU A 98 -16.92 16.05 14.27
C LEU A 98 -17.01 15.50 15.70
N LYS A 99 -15.89 15.14 16.35
CA LYS A 99 -15.78 14.66 17.74
C LYS A 99 -16.24 15.67 18.79
N GLU A 100 -16.68 16.87 18.39
CA GLU A 100 -17.55 17.72 19.20
C GLU A 100 -18.99 17.14 19.37
N LYS A 101 -19.34 16.02 18.72
CA LYS A 101 -20.54 15.22 19.00
C LYS A 101 -20.27 13.70 18.89
N PRO A 102 -20.86 12.87 19.78
CA PRO A 102 -20.59 11.44 19.80
C PRO A 102 -21.51 10.66 18.84
N PHE A 103 -20.95 9.71 18.08
CA PHE A 103 -21.71 8.60 17.53
C PHE A 103 -20.86 7.33 17.48
N GLU A 104 -21.51 6.20 17.73
CA GLU A 104 -20.96 4.84 17.91
C GLU A 104 -20.73 4.16 16.54
N GLU A 105 -19.66 3.36 16.42
CA GLU A 105 -19.32 2.59 15.23
C GLU A 105 -19.96 1.19 15.29
N GLU A 106 -20.67 0.80 14.22
CA GLU A 106 -21.09 -0.58 13.96
C GLU A 106 -20.04 -1.28 13.08
N THR A 107 -19.51 -2.42 13.53
CA THR A 107 -18.59 -3.27 12.77
C THR A 107 -19.34 -4.47 12.17
N ASN A 108 -19.34 -4.60 10.85
CA ASN A 108 -19.76 -5.80 10.12
C ASN A 108 -18.52 -6.61 9.75
N ASP A 109 -18.26 -7.71 10.46
CA ASP A 109 -17.17 -8.64 10.14
C ASP A 109 -17.67 -9.79 9.25
N SER A 110 -16.98 -10.03 8.13
CA SER A 110 -17.17 -11.20 7.25
C SER A 110 -16.02 -12.22 7.43
N PRO A 111 -16.28 -13.54 7.51
CA PRO A 111 -15.28 -14.57 7.84
C PRO A 111 -14.08 -14.71 6.88
N ASP A 112 -14.22 -14.30 5.62
CA ASP A 112 -13.15 -14.42 4.61
C ASP A 112 -12.05 -13.35 4.75
N GLU A 113 -12.37 -12.21 5.37
CA GLU A 113 -11.45 -11.08 5.54
C GLU A 113 -10.43 -11.28 6.65
N ASP A 114 -10.85 -12.06 7.66
CA ASP A 114 -10.06 -12.45 8.80
C ASP A 114 -8.89 -13.37 8.40
N LEU A 115 -9.11 -14.22 7.39
CA LEU A 115 -8.11 -15.17 6.91
C LEU A 115 -6.97 -14.45 6.17
N ILE A 116 -7.31 -13.51 5.28
CA ILE A 116 -6.32 -12.75 4.49
C ILE A 116 -5.48 -11.82 5.38
N ALA A 117 -6.11 -11.20 6.38
CA ALA A 117 -5.40 -10.38 7.36
C ALA A 117 -4.46 -11.21 8.23
N LYS A 118 -4.89 -12.41 8.66
CA LYS A 118 -4.05 -13.37 9.40
C LYS A 118 -2.86 -13.85 8.57
N ASP A 119 -3.06 -14.17 7.29
CA ASP A 119 -1.99 -14.61 6.39
C ASP A 119 -0.95 -13.50 6.14
N LEU A 120 -1.40 -12.25 5.99
CA LEU A 120 -0.52 -11.10 5.84
C LEU A 120 0.29 -10.84 7.12
N GLN A 121 -0.36 -10.90 8.28
CA GLN A 121 0.30 -10.72 9.57
C GLN A 121 1.34 -11.82 9.83
N LEU A 122 1.00 -13.08 9.57
CA LEU A 122 1.94 -14.20 9.67
C LEU A 122 3.18 -14.00 8.80
N LEU A 123 3.01 -13.45 7.59
CA LEU A 123 4.13 -13.17 6.72
C LEU A 123 4.99 -12.01 7.22
N ILE A 124 4.37 -10.94 7.75
CA ILE A 124 5.12 -9.85 8.40
C ILE A 124 5.93 -10.42 9.57
N ASP A 125 5.33 -11.25 10.40
CA ASP A 125 5.96 -11.86 11.56
C ASP A 125 7.15 -12.74 11.15
N MET A 126 6.99 -13.60 10.13
CA MET A 126 8.10 -14.41 9.59
C MET A 126 9.27 -13.56 9.10
N VAL A 127 9.00 -12.44 8.43
CA VAL A 127 10.05 -11.53 7.95
C VAL A 127 10.75 -10.86 9.12
N VAL A 128 10.00 -10.37 10.10
CA VAL A 128 10.54 -9.75 11.32
C VAL A 128 11.39 -10.73 12.12
N GLU A 129 10.95 -11.98 12.25
CA GLU A 129 11.70 -13.05 12.90
C GLU A 129 13.01 -13.41 12.17
N SER A 130 13.06 -13.24 10.84
CA SER A 130 14.27 -13.48 10.05
C SER A 130 15.31 -12.36 10.13
N MET A 131 14.96 -11.20 10.70
CA MET A 131 15.86 -10.05 10.77
C MET A 131 16.99 -10.27 11.79
N PRO A 132 18.15 -9.60 11.61
CA PRO A 132 19.18 -9.58 12.64
C PRO A 132 18.61 -9.12 13.99
N PRO A 133 19.05 -9.71 15.13
CA PRO A 133 18.41 -9.51 16.45
C PRO A 133 18.19 -8.05 16.83
N GLN A 134 19.19 -7.21 16.57
CA GLN A 134 19.12 -5.78 16.89
C GLN A 134 18.10 -5.02 16.02
N ARG A 135 17.96 -5.40 14.75
CA ARG A 135 16.99 -4.79 13.84
C ARG A 135 15.56 -5.21 14.23
N LYS A 136 15.36 -6.49 14.51
CA LYS A 136 14.10 -7.03 15.02
C LYS A 136 13.66 -6.26 16.27
N LEU A 137 14.52 -6.21 17.28
CA LEU A 137 14.24 -5.52 18.54
C LEU A 137 13.85 -4.05 18.32
N ILE A 138 14.61 -3.32 17.50
CA ILE A 138 14.31 -1.91 17.17
C ILE A 138 12.95 -1.77 16.47
N TYR A 139 12.63 -2.68 15.54
CA TYR A 139 11.34 -2.68 14.86
C TYR A 139 10.18 -2.92 15.83
N GLN A 140 10.29 -3.91 16.72
CA GLN A 140 9.25 -4.22 17.71
C GLN A 140 9.02 -3.08 18.71
N LEU A 141 10.10 -2.49 19.22
CA LEU A 141 10.01 -1.31 20.10
C LEU A 141 9.28 -0.14 19.42
N SER A 142 9.48 0.04 18.11
CA SER A 142 8.83 1.10 17.34
C SER A 142 7.38 0.77 16.98
N ARG A 143 7.08 -0.46 16.56
CA ARG A 143 5.79 -0.83 15.96
C ARG A 143 4.80 -1.48 16.91
N GLU A 144 5.27 -2.28 17.86
CA GLU A 144 4.41 -2.95 18.84
C GLU A 144 4.28 -2.11 20.12
N ILE A 145 5.38 -1.52 20.58
CA ILE A 145 5.42 -0.73 21.82
C ILE A 145 5.18 0.77 21.56
N GLY A 146 5.39 1.23 20.32
CA GLY A 146 5.12 2.62 19.92
C GLY A 146 6.17 3.64 20.37
N LEU A 147 7.39 3.21 20.72
CA LEU A 147 8.46 4.12 21.13
C LEU A 147 8.97 4.96 19.96
N SER A 148 9.31 6.21 20.24
CA SER A 148 9.97 7.10 19.29
C SER A 148 11.42 6.68 19.05
N ASN A 149 11.99 7.09 17.91
CA ASN A 149 13.39 6.80 17.58
C ASN A 149 14.37 7.31 18.65
N GLN A 150 14.02 8.39 19.36
CA GLN A 150 14.83 8.97 20.42
C GLN A 150 14.78 8.08 21.68
N GLU A 151 13.59 7.66 22.11
CA GLU A 151 13.43 6.75 23.26
C GLU A 151 14.10 5.40 23.03
N ILE A 152 14.03 4.87 21.80
CA ILE A 152 14.72 3.62 21.43
C ILE A 152 16.24 3.81 21.48
N ALA A 153 16.73 4.96 20.98
CA ALA A 153 18.16 5.28 21.00
C ALA A 153 18.69 5.36 22.42
N GLU A 154 17.97 6.02 23.33
CA GLU A 154 18.32 6.12 24.75
C GLU A 154 18.26 4.75 25.44
N LYS A 155 17.18 3.98 25.22
CA LYS A 155 16.97 2.66 25.81
C LYS A 155 18.03 1.63 25.41
N LEU A 156 18.49 1.69 24.16
CA LEU A 156 19.48 0.75 23.62
C LEU A 156 20.91 1.32 23.62
N GLN A 157 21.12 2.53 24.13
CA GLN A 157 22.40 3.24 24.10
C GLN A 157 23.00 3.35 22.68
N LEU A 158 22.14 3.65 21.70
CA LEU A 158 22.49 3.85 20.30
C LEU A 158 22.33 5.32 19.90
N SER A 159 22.87 5.72 18.75
CA SER A 159 22.50 7.00 18.16
C SER A 159 21.14 6.90 17.46
N LYS A 160 20.35 7.98 17.50
CA LYS A 160 19.08 8.10 16.76
C LYS A 160 19.21 7.71 15.29
N LYS A 161 20.31 8.13 14.65
CA LYS A 161 20.63 7.79 13.25
C LYS A 161 20.81 6.28 13.03
N THR A 162 21.36 5.57 14.01
CA THR A 162 21.49 4.10 13.95
C THR A 162 20.12 3.45 14.01
N VAL A 163 19.24 3.91 14.91
CA VAL A 163 17.85 3.44 15.03
C VAL A 163 17.10 3.66 13.70
N GLU A 164 17.18 4.86 13.13
CA GLU A 164 16.57 5.18 11.83
C GLU A 164 17.09 4.27 10.70
N ASN A 165 18.39 4.01 10.66
CA ASN A 165 18.98 3.10 9.68
C ASN A 165 18.44 1.67 9.83
N HIS A 166 18.34 1.16 11.06
CA HIS A 166 17.76 -0.17 11.30
C HIS A 166 16.29 -0.24 10.88
N LEU A 167 15.49 0.79 11.19
CA LEU A 167 14.09 0.87 10.77
C LEU A 167 13.95 0.95 9.25
N ASN A 168 14.79 1.73 8.57
CA ASN A 168 14.81 1.81 7.11
C ASN A 168 15.15 0.46 6.47
N LEU A 169 16.11 -0.28 7.04
CA LEU A 169 16.46 -1.62 6.57
C LEU A 169 15.34 -2.63 6.83
N ALA A 170 14.66 -2.56 7.98
CA ALA A 170 13.52 -3.42 8.30
C ALA A 170 12.37 -3.19 7.31
N LEU A 171 12.02 -1.93 7.04
CA LEU A 171 11.00 -1.57 6.06
C LEU A 171 11.38 -1.99 4.63
N LYS A 172 12.67 -1.97 4.28
CA LYS A 172 13.14 -2.43 2.98
C LYS A 172 12.94 -3.94 2.81
N GLU A 173 13.19 -4.73 3.84
CA GLU A 173 12.96 -6.19 3.81
C GLU A 173 11.49 -6.54 3.75
N LEU A 174 10.65 -5.88 4.57
CA LEU A 174 9.20 -6.06 4.53
C LEU A 174 8.63 -5.71 3.15
N ARG A 175 9.03 -4.57 2.57
CA ARG A 175 8.62 -4.19 1.20
C ARG A 175 9.05 -5.20 0.16
N LYS A 176 10.22 -5.83 0.30
CA LYS A 176 10.72 -6.82 -0.66
C LYS A 176 9.82 -8.05 -0.67
N VAL A 177 9.40 -8.53 0.49
CA VAL A 177 8.51 -9.70 0.58
C VAL A 177 7.10 -9.37 0.13
N LEU A 178 6.58 -8.20 0.48
CA LEU A 178 5.32 -7.70 -0.08
C LEU A 178 5.38 -7.58 -1.61
N LEU A 179 6.52 -7.15 -2.17
CA LEU A 179 6.73 -7.09 -3.61
C LEU A 179 6.74 -8.49 -4.24
N TYR A 180 7.36 -9.49 -3.60
CA TYR A 180 7.31 -10.88 -4.08
C TYR A 180 5.92 -11.48 -4.01
N LEU A 181 5.16 -11.17 -2.95
CA LEU A 181 3.74 -11.51 -2.84
C LEU A 181 2.95 -10.89 -3.99
N LEU A 182 3.14 -9.60 -4.24
CA LEU A 182 2.52 -8.91 -5.37
C LEU A 182 2.92 -9.59 -6.69
N ILE A 183 4.17 -9.98 -6.89
CA ILE A 183 4.62 -10.69 -8.10
C ILE A 183 3.97 -12.08 -8.22
N LEU A 184 3.84 -12.82 -7.11
CA LEU A 184 3.21 -14.14 -7.05
C LEU A 184 1.71 -14.08 -7.37
N TYR A 185 1.00 -13.07 -6.84
CA TYR A 185 -0.41 -12.82 -7.17
C TYR A 185 -0.63 -12.26 -8.59
N LEU A 186 0.44 -11.82 -9.27
CA LEU A 186 0.39 -11.31 -10.65
C LEU A 186 0.69 -12.39 -11.72
N CYS A 187 1.25 -13.55 -11.33
CA CYS A 187 1.49 -14.69 -12.22
C CYS A 187 0.24 -15.55 -12.38
#